data_AF-A0A7S0Q3J0-F1
#
_entry.id   AF-A0A7S0Q3J0-F1
#
_cell.length_a   1.000
_cell.length_b   1.000
_cell.length_c   1.000
_cell.angle_alpha   90.00
_cell.angle_beta   90.00
_cell.angle_gamma   90.00
#
_symmetry.space_group_name_H-M   'P 1'
#
loop_
_entity.id
_entity.type
_entity.pdbx_description
1 polymer ?
#
loop_
_entity_poly.entity_id
_entity_poly.type
_entity_poly.pdbx_seq_one_letter_code
_entity_poly.pdbx_strand_id
1 'polypeptide(L)'
;MPEEEVELANDSKDNGAKVVEARKRVGKLAMVASSIGAHIIAPLILGLMYSVLMASNGGVPPMEWGSFLLHPLLMTLAYGFLAPLGSVGYVSYERLLGLSHSKAKLVHTTIQGAAVVIGGLGIRTMWIKHDALQAAGILGGSGQPPTHYQTGHSFVGAAVYAVFVLQWIGGLFIYLLPAMVPPVLKKGLLPLHILLGCIAVFGSLATINT
;
A
#
# COMPACT_ATOMS: atom_id res chain seq x y z
N MET A 1 -17.03 35.66 -46.40
CA MET A 1 -15.88 34.90 -45.84
C MET A 1 -15.65 35.01 -44.32
N PRO A 2 -16.36 35.81 -43.50
CA PRO A 2 -16.14 35.78 -42.04
C PRO A 2 -17.00 34.77 -41.24
N GLU A 3 -18.10 34.25 -41.78
CA GLU A 3 -19.03 33.40 -41.01
C GLU A 3 -18.52 31.97 -40.81
N GLU A 4 -17.89 31.37 -41.82
CA GLU A 4 -17.37 30.00 -41.78
C GLU A 4 -16.19 29.85 -40.80
N GLU A 5 -15.30 30.85 -40.71
CA GLU A 5 -14.21 30.86 -39.72
C GLU A 5 -14.72 31.00 -38.28
N VAL A 6 -15.79 31.75 -38.06
CA VAL A 6 -16.42 31.90 -36.73
C VAL A 6 -17.12 30.61 -36.30
N GLU A 7 -17.78 29.91 -37.23
CA GLU A 7 -18.43 28.62 -36.97
C GLU A 7 -17.41 27.53 -36.60
N LEU A 8 -16.33 27.40 -37.38
CA LEU A 8 -15.22 26.47 -37.09
C LEU A 8 -14.54 26.76 -35.75
N ALA A 9 -14.35 28.03 -35.41
CA ALA A 9 -13.76 28.42 -34.13
C ALA A 9 -14.67 28.07 -32.94
N ASN A 10 -15.98 28.24 -33.07
CA ASN A 10 -16.95 27.89 -32.03
C ASN A 10 -17.06 26.37 -31.85
N ASP A 11 -17.08 25.60 -32.93
CA ASP A 11 -17.14 24.14 -32.88
C ASP A 11 -15.86 23.54 -32.26
N SER A 12 -14.69 24.12 -32.54
CA SER A 12 -13.42 23.72 -31.89
C SER A 12 -13.41 23.93 -30.37
N LYS A 13 -14.00 25.04 -29.89
CA LYS A 13 -14.10 25.37 -28.46
C LYS A 13 -15.09 24.47 -27.74
N ASP A 14 -16.25 24.21 -28.34
CA ASP A 14 -17.27 23.32 -27.77
C ASP A 14 -16.75 21.88 -27.67
N ASN A 15 -16.08 21.39 -28.73
CA ASN A 15 -15.42 20.09 -28.72
C ASN A 15 -14.32 19.99 -27.64
N GLY A 16 -13.51 21.04 -27.44
CA GLY A 16 -12.52 21.10 -26.37
C GLY A 16 -13.14 21.02 -24.96
N ALA A 17 -14.23 21.75 -24.73
CA ALA A 17 -14.95 21.73 -23.45
C ALA A 17 -15.57 20.36 -23.14
N LYS A 18 -16.19 19.72 -24.14
CA LYS A 18 -16.76 18.36 -24.02
C LYS A 18 -15.69 17.33 -23.67
N VAL A 19 -14.51 17.39 -24.29
CA VAL A 19 -13.38 16.48 -24.00
C VAL A 19 -12.86 16.66 -22.57
N VAL A 20 -12.72 17.89 -22.10
CA VAL A 20 -12.28 18.18 -20.73
C VAL A 20 -13.30 17.65 -19.71
N GLU A 21 -14.59 17.86 -19.95
CA GLU A 21 -15.66 17.36 -19.09
C GLU A 21 -15.73 15.82 -19.08
N ALA A 22 -15.59 15.17 -20.23
CA ALA A 22 -15.52 13.72 -20.32
C ALA A 22 -14.33 13.16 -19.53
N ARG A 23 -13.14 13.76 -19.64
CA ARG A 23 -11.95 13.35 -18.86
C ARG A 23 -12.16 13.49 -17.36
N LYS A 24 -12.79 14.58 -16.91
CA LYS A 24 -13.14 14.80 -15.50
C LYS A 24 -14.09 13.71 -14.99
N ARG A 25 -15.13 13.38 -15.77
CA ARG A 25 -16.10 12.32 -15.43
C ARG A 25 -15.44 10.95 -15.33
N VAL A 26 -14.62 10.58 -16.31
CA VAL A 26 -13.87 9.31 -16.31
C VAL A 26 -12.93 9.24 -15.10
N GLY A 27 -12.18 10.31 -14.82
CA GLY A 27 -11.29 10.37 -13.66
C GLY A 27 -12.03 10.24 -12.32
N LYS A 28 -13.22 10.85 -12.19
CA LYS A 28 -14.06 10.70 -10.99
C LYS A 28 -14.60 9.28 -10.85
N LEU A 29 -15.09 8.67 -11.94
CA LEU A 29 -15.58 7.29 -11.94
C LEU A 29 -14.48 6.30 -11.55
N ALA A 30 -13.29 6.43 -12.14
CA ALA A 30 -12.15 5.57 -11.82
C ALA A 30 -11.75 5.68 -10.33
N MET A 31 -11.80 6.88 -9.76
CA MET A 31 -11.52 7.12 -8.34
C MET A 31 -12.58 6.52 -7.42
N VAL A 32 -13.86 6.65 -7.77
CA VAL A 32 -14.95 6.03 -6.99
C VAL A 32 -14.83 4.51 -7.06
N ALA A 33 -14.62 3.95 -8.24
CA ALA A 33 -14.47 2.52 -8.44
C ALA A 33 -13.26 1.96 -7.68
N SER A 34 -12.09 2.62 -7.74
CA SER A 34 -10.91 2.18 -7.00
C SER A 34 -11.09 2.30 -5.49
N SER A 35 -11.80 3.34 -5.01
CA SER A 35 -12.13 3.50 -3.60
C SER A 35 -13.02 2.37 -3.10
N ILE A 36 -14.14 2.12 -3.77
CA ILE A 36 -15.06 1.03 -3.42
C ILE A 36 -14.33 -0.32 -3.50
N GLY A 37 -13.59 -0.54 -4.59
CA GLY A 37 -12.79 -1.75 -4.78
C GLY A 37 -11.82 -1.98 -3.61
N ALA A 38 -11.01 -0.98 -3.24
CA ALA A 38 -10.07 -1.11 -2.13
C ALA A 38 -10.78 -1.39 -0.78
N HIS A 39 -11.90 -0.71 -0.49
CA HIS A 39 -12.60 -0.87 0.79
C HIS A 39 -13.38 -2.20 0.89
N ILE A 40 -13.66 -2.87 -0.22
CA ILE A 40 -14.32 -4.19 -0.23
C ILE A 40 -13.29 -5.32 -0.35
N ILE A 41 -12.39 -5.23 -1.33
CA ILE A 41 -11.43 -6.29 -1.64
C ILE A 41 -10.43 -6.46 -0.49
N ALA A 42 -9.95 -5.38 0.11
CA ALA A 42 -8.90 -5.46 1.12
C ALA A 42 -9.38 -6.17 2.42
N PRO A 43 -10.58 -5.90 2.98
CA PRO A 43 -11.16 -6.73 4.04
C PRO A 43 -11.40 -8.18 3.64
N LEU A 44 -11.85 -8.44 2.39
CA LEU A 44 -12.07 -9.80 1.91
C LEU A 44 -10.78 -10.61 1.85
N ILE A 45 -9.68 -10.01 1.38
CA ILE A 45 -8.34 -10.65 1.37
C ILE A 45 -7.91 -10.99 2.80
N LEU A 46 -8.08 -10.07 3.75
CA LEU A 46 -7.73 -10.31 5.15
C LEU A 46 -8.59 -11.43 5.78
N GLY A 47 -9.91 -11.39 5.55
CA GLY A 47 -10.83 -12.41 6.05
C GLY A 47 -10.57 -13.79 5.44
N LEU A 48 -10.25 -13.85 4.14
CA LEU A 48 -9.86 -15.07 3.46
C LEU A 48 -8.55 -15.63 4.03
N MET A 49 -7.51 -14.79 4.19
CA MET A 49 -6.25 -15.21 4.79
C MET A 49 -6.46 -15.75 6.22
N TYR A 50 -7.22 -15.04 7.05
CA TYR A 50 -7.55 -15.51 8.40
C TYR A 50 -8.25 -16.88 8.38
N SER A 51 -9.23 -17.06 7.50
CA SER A 51 -9.97 -18.32 7.36
C SER A 51 -9.09 -19.47 6.88
N VAL A 52 -8.20 -19.23 5.92
CA VAL A 52 -7.23 -20.22 5.43
C VAL A 52 -6.27 -20.63 6.54
N LEU A 53 -5.73 -19.66 7.29
CA LEU A 53 -4.81 -19.94 8.38
C LEU A 53 -5.50 -20.71 9.52
N MET A 54 -6.73 -20.33 9.89
CA MET A 54 -7.57 -21.08 10.83
C MET A 54 -7.74 -22.53 10.41
N ALA A 55 -8.14 -22.77 9.16
CA ALA A 55 -8.34 -24.12 8.62
C ALA A 55 -7.03 -24.92 8.61
N SER A 56 -5.90 -24.29 8.25
CA SER A 56 -4.58 -24.93 8.26
C SER A 56 -4.08 -25.27 9.67
N ASN A 57 -4.62 -24.60 10.70
CA ASN A 57 -4.25 -24.77 12.10
C ASN A 57 -5.27 -25.58 12.90
N GLY A 58 -6.05 -26.44 12.24
CA GLY A 58 -7.05 -27.28 12.90
C GLY A 58 -8.17 -26.50 13.59
N GLY A 59 -8.47 -25.28 13.13
CA GLY A 59 -9.48 -24.39 13.72
C GLY A 59 -8.98 -23.53 14.88
N VAL A 60 -7.68 -23.55 15.19
CA VAL A 60 -7.09 -22.71 16.26
C VAL A 60 -6.65 -21.35 15.71
N PRO A 61 -6.95 -20.23 16.38
CA PRO A 61 -6.51 -18.89 15.98
C PRO A 61 -5.00 -18.79 15.70
N PRO A 62 -4.58 -18.26 14.54
CA PRO A 62 -3.17 -18.11 14.16
C PRO A 62 -2.51 -16.89 14.84
N MET A 63 -2.72 -16.74 16.16
CA MET A 63 -2.35 -15.56 16.94
C MET A 63 -1.13 -15.77 17.86
N GLU A 64 -0.50 -16.94 17.79
CA GLU A 64 0.67 -17.26 18.61
C GLU A 64 1.89 -16.40 18.20
N TRP A 65 2.44 -15.66 19.16
CA TRP A 65 3.62 -14.83 18.94
C TRP A 65 4.85 -15.66 18.57
N GLY A 66 5.59 -15.24 17.54
CA GLY A 66 6.75 -16.00 17.04
C GLY A 66 6.38 -17.25 16.26
N SER A 67 5.09 -17.50 15.99
CA SER A 67 4.66 -18.58 15.10
C SER A 67 4.82 -18.20 13.63
N PHE A 68 4.94 -19.22 12.78
CA PHE A 68 4.91 -19.04 11.33
C PHE A 68 3.57 -18.47 10.87
N LEU A 69 2.43 -18.95 11.41
CA LEU A 69 1.10 -18.55 10.94
C LEU A 69 0.75 -17.09 11.25
N LEU A 70 1.31 -16.52 12.31
CA LEU A 70 1.12 -15.11 12.62
C LEU A 70 1.82 -14.20 11.58
N HIS A 71 2.91 -14.64 10.96
CA HIS A 71 3.62 -13.87 9.93
C HIS A 71 2.73 -13.49 8.73
N PRO A 72 2.16 -14.44 7.95
CA PRO A 72 1.32 -14.11 6.80
C PRO A 72 0.04 -13.38 7.21
N LEU A 73 -0.49 -13.60 8.42
CA LEU A 73 -1.60 -12.81 8.94
C LEU A 73 -1.22 -11.33 9.11
N LEU A 74 -0.10 -11.04 9.79
CA LEU A 74 0.37 -9.67 10.00
C LEU A 74 0.80 -9.02 8.68
N MET A 75 1.46 -9.74 7.78
CA MET A 75 1.79 -9.23 6.45
C MET A 75 0.54 -8.86 5.66
N THR A 76 -0.49 -9.72 5.68
CA THR A 76 -1.76 -9.45 5.00
C THR A 76 -2.50 -8.29 5.63
N LEU A 77 -2.51 -8.17 6.95
CA LEU A 77 -3.07 -7.01 7.64
C LEU A 77 -2.36 -5.72 7.25
N ALA A 78 -1.03 -5.71 7.24
CA ALA A 78 -0.23 -4.54 6.88
C ALA A 78 -0.37 -4.17 5.40
N TYR A 79 -0.09 -5.10 4.48
CA TYR A 79 0.08 -4.77 3.07
C TYR A 79 -1.03 -5.29 2.15
N GLY A 80 -1.82 -6.27 2.59
CA GLY A 80 -3.06 -6.67 1.93
C GLY A 80 -4.24 -5.77 2.28
N PHE A 81 -4.26 -5.22 3.50
CA PHE A 81 -5.34 -4.39 4.01
C PHE A 81 -4.99 -2.91 4.20
N LEU A 82 -4.11 -2.59 5.15
CA LEU A 82 -3.86 -1.20 5.55
C LEU A 82 -3.18 -0.37 4.46
N ALA A 83 -2.13 -0.88 3.81
CA ALA A 83 -1.39 -0.12 2.81
C ALA A 83 -2.22 0.28 1.57
N PRO A 84 -3.03 -0.62 0.95
CA PRO A 84 -3.94 -0.24 -0.12
C PRO A 84 -4.98 0.79 0.35
N LEU A 85 -5.55 0.59 1.54
CA LEU A 85 -6.54 1.50 2.12
C LEU A 85 -5.96 2.90 2.38
N GLY A 86 -4.74 2.98 2.93
CA GLY A 86 -4.05 4.26 3.14
C GLY A 86 -3.71 4.98 1.83
N SER A 87 -3.38 4.22 0.78
CA SER A 87 -3.01 4.77 -0.54
C SER A 87 -4.21 5.36 -1.28
N VAL A 88 -5.29 4.58 -1.39
CA VAL A 88 -6.51 5.01 -2.08
C VAL A 88 -7.35 5.96 -1.22
N GLY A 89 -7.31 5.76 0.11
CA GLY A 89 -8.02 6.58 1.09
C GLY A 89 -7.61 8.05 1.04
N TYR A 90 -6.33 8.37 0.84
CA TYR A 90 -5.87 9.76 0.75
C TYR A 90 -6.70 10.59 -0.27
N VAL A 91 -6.75 10.12 -1.51
CA VAL A 91 -7.44 10.82 -2.60
C VAL A 91 -8.95 10.75 -2.42
N SER A 92 -9.46 9.60 -1.98
CA SER A 92 -10.90 9.37 -1.80
C SER A 92 -11.48 10.24 -0.68
N TYR A 93 -10.81 10.29 0.46
CA TYR A 93 -11.31 11.03 1.61
C TYR A 93 -11.25 12.54 1.36
N GLU A 94 -10.20 13.03 0.70
CA GLU A 94 -10.12 14.45 0.30
C GLU A 94 -11.20 14.81 -0.72
N ARG A 95 -11.31 14.04 -1.82
CA ARG A 95 -12.11 14.46 -2.99
C ARG A 95 -13.55 13.97 -3.00
N LEU A 96 -13.84 12.85 -2.32
CA LEU A 96 -15.19 12.26 -2.27
C LEU A 96 -15.89 12.55 -0.95
N LEU A 97 -15.15 12.55 0.16
CA LEU A 97 -15.71 12.78 1.51
C LEU A 97 -15.48 14.20 2.03
N GLY A 98 -14.79 15.06 1.28
CA GLY A 98 -14.60 16.47 1.61
C GLY A 98 -13.67 16.72 2.80
N LEU A 99 -12.78 15.77 3.15
CA LEU A 99 -11.76 16.03 4.16
C LEU A 99 -10.81 17.12 3.67
N SER A 100 -10.38 18.00 4.58
CA SER A 100 -9.33 18.96 4.25
C SER A 100 -8.02 18.25 3.91
N HIS A 101 -7.24 18.84 3.02
CA HIS A 101 -5.95 18.29 2.56
C HIS A 101 -5.04 17.84 3.73
N SER A 102 -4.93 18.66 4.77
CA SER A 102 -4.13 18.33 5.96
C SER A 102 -4.68 17.12 6.73
N LYS A 103 -6.01 16.99 6.86
CA LYS A 103 -6.63 15.83 7.50
C LYS A 103 -6.45 14.57 6.67
N ALA A 104 -6.60 14.66 5.34
CA ALA A 104 -6.37 13.53 4.44
C ALA A 104 -4.90 13.04 4.52
N LYS A 105 -3.93 13.96 4.56
CA LYS A 105 -2.51 13.63 4.80
C LYS A 105 -2.27 12.94 6.14
N LEU A 106 -2.91 13.42 7.20
CA LEU A 106 -2.80 12.81 8.52
C LEU A 106 -3.35 11.39 8.52
N VAL A 107 -4.55 11.17 7.96
CA VAL A 107 -5.12 9.83 7.83
C VAL A 107 -4.22 8.91 7.01
N HIS A 108 -3.71 9.39 5.88
CA HIS A 108 -2.77 8.66 5.04
C HIS A 108 -1.51 8.25 5.82
N THR A 109 -0.82 9.20 6.46
CA THR A 109 0.42 8.91 7.19
C THR A 109 0.20 7.98 8.37
N THR A 110 -0.94 8.08 9.06
CA THR A 110 -1.28 7.22 10.20
C THR A 110 -1.55 5.78 9.75
N ILE A 111 -2.34 5.59 8.70
CA ILE A 111 -2.62 4.23 8.19
C ILE A 111 -1.34 3.58 7.64
N GLN A 112 -0.52 4.33 6.89
CA GLN A 112 0.74 3.80 6.37
C GLN A 112 1.75 3.51 7.50
N GLY A 113 1.77 4.34 8.55
CA GLY A 113 2.61 4.11 9.73
C GLY A 113 2.19 2.85 10.49
N ALA A 114 0.88 2.62 10.62
CA ALA A 114 0.37 1.37 11.19
C ALA A 114 0.79 0.15 10.36
N ALA A 115 0.74 0.25 9.02
CA ALA A 115 1.23 -0.81 8.12
C ALA A 115 2.73 -1.07 8.31
N VAL A 116 3.56 -0.03 8.46
CA VAL A 116 5.00 -0.18 8.76
C VAL A 116 5.22 -0.92 10.09
N VAL A 117 4.53 -0.51 11.16
CA VAL A 117 4.69 -1.14 12.48
C VAL A 117 4.27 -2.61 12.43
N ILE A 118 3.09 -2.90 11.88
CA ILE A 118 2.54 -4.26 11.79
C ILE A 118 3.42 -5.14 10.88
N GLY A 119 3.90 -4.60 9.75
CA GLY A 119 4.86 -5.29 8.89
C GLY A 119 6.16 -5.62 9.63
N GLY A 120 6.71 -4.68 10.38
CA GLY A 120 7.89 -4.93 11.22
C GLY A 120 7.64 -6.03 12.26
N LEU A 121 6.46 -6.04 12.91
CA LEU A 121 6.07 -7.09 13.84
C LEU A 121 5.98 -8.46 13.15
N GLY A 122 5.40 -8.55 11.96
CA GLY A 122 5.35 -9.82 11.23
C GLY A 122 6.73 -10.29 10.76
N ILE A 123 7.66 -9.41 10.38
CA ILE A 123 9.05 -9.83 10.11
C ILE A 123 9.68 -10.37 11.40
N ARG A 124 9.43 -9.72 12.54
CA ARG A 124 9.96 -10.15 13.84
C ARG A 124 9.45 -11.53 14.26
N THR A 125 8.21 -11.91 13.96
CA THR A 125 7.73 -13.26 14.28
C THR A 125 8.52 -14.34 13.57
N MET A 126 8.85 -14.14 12.29
CA MET A 126 9.70 -15.09 11.55
C MET A 126 11.13 -15.13 12.08
N TRP A 127 11.66 -13.99 12.51
CA TRP A 127 12.98 -13.95 13.13
C TRP A 127 13.04 -14.86 14.37
N ILE A 128 12.06 -14.72 15.26
CA ILE A 128 11.95 -15.56 16.46
C ILE A 128 11.78 -17.03 16.08
N LYS A 129 10.97 -17.33 15.06
CA LYS A 129 10.75 -18.71 14.61
C LYS A 129 12.03 -19.37 14.10
N HIS A 130 12.80 -18.67 13.27
CA HIS A 130 14.06 -19.19 12.75
C HIS A 130 15.08 -19.41 13.87
N ASP A 131 15.26 -18.45 14.78
CA ASP A 131 16.19 -18.57 15.91
C ASP A 131 15.83 -19.79 16.77
N ALA A 132 14.54 -20.01 17.05
CA ALA A 132 14.07 -21.15 17.84
C ALA A 132 14.32 -22.50 17.13
N LEU A 133 14.05 -22.58 15.83
CA LEU A 133 14.30 -23.81 15.05
C LEU A 133 15.79 -24.12 14.94
N GLN A 134 16.62 -23.09 14.75
CA GLN A 134 18.07 -23.23 14.71
C GLN A 134 18.62 -23.71 16.04
N ALA A 135 18.17 -23.14 17.16
CA ALA A 135 18.58 -23.56 18.50
C ALA A 135 18.16 -25.01 18.80
N ALA A 136 17.01 -25.45 18.27
CA ALA A 136 16.53 -26.83 18.41
C ALA A 136 17.19 -27.82 17.44
N GLY A 137 18.03 -27.38 16.51
CA GLY A 137 18.61 -28.22 15.46
C GLY A 137 17.57 -28.81 14.51
N ILE A 138 16.37 -28.21 14.43
CA ILE A 138 15.29 -28.69 13.56
C ILE A 138 15.59 -28.22 12.14
N LEU A 139 15.64 -29.16 11.20
CA LEU A 139 15.89 -28.88 9.79
C LEU A 139 14.64 -28.29 9.14
N GLY A 140 14.84 -27.25 8.32
CA GLY A 140 13.83 -26.70 7.44
C GLY A 140 13.69 -27.52 6.15
N GLY A 141 12.87 -27.03 5.21
CA GLY A 141 12.62 -27.71 3.93
C GLY A 141 13.86 -27.92 3.05
N SER A 142 14.97 -27.24 3.34
CA SER A 142 16.28 -27.39 2.68
C SER A 142 17.14 -28.51 3.28
N GLY A 143 16.69 -29.19 4.34
CA GLY A 143 17.53 -30.14 5.08
C GLY A 143 18.63 -29.47 5.91
N GLN A 144 18.56 -28.15 6.09
CA GLN A 144 19.44 -27.36 6.94
C GLN A 144 18.62 -26.59 7.99
N PRO A 145 19.18 -26.24 9.15
CA PRO A 145 18.51 -25.34 10.09
C PRO A 145 18.10 -24.05 9.38
N PRO A 146 16.87 -23.55 9.58
CA PRO A 146 16.40 -22.34 8.90
C PRO A 146 17.30 -21.16 9.26
N THR A 147 17.82 -20.50 8.24
CA THR A 147 18.55 -19.24 8.39
C THR A 147 17.69 -18.08 7.89
N HIS A 148 18.01 -16.87 8.38
CA HIS A 148 17.39 -15.66 7.89
C HIS A 148 17.77 -15.43 6.41
N TYR A 149 16.82 -14.90 5.63
CA TYR A 149 17.04 -14.54 4.22
C TYR A 149 17.47 -15.69 3.28
N GLN A 150 16.81 -16.84 3.40
CA GLN A 150 17.16 -18.04 2.60
C GLN A 150 16.33 -18.21 1.31
N THR A 151 15.27 -17.43 1.10
CA THR A 151 14.37 -17.55 -0.05
C THR A 151 14.25 -16.25 -0.84
N GLY A 152 13.91 -16.36 -2.14
CA GLY A 152 13.58 -15.19 -2.96
C GLY A 152 12.48 -14.33 -2.34
N HIS A 153 11.47 -14.96 -1.73
CA HIS A 153 10.44 -14.27 -0.94
C HIS A 153 11.06 -13.35 0.13
N SER A 154 11.98 -13.88 0.95
CA SER A 154 12.58 -13.10 2.04
C SER A 154 13.51 -11.97 1.56
N PHE A 155 14.23 -12.16 0.45
CA PHE A 155 15.05 -11.09 -0.15
C PHE A 155 14.18 -9.95 -0.70
N VAL A 156 13.18 -10.29 -1.52
CA VAL A 156 12.29 -9.30 -2.13
C VAL A 156 11.44 -8.63 -1.07
N GLY A 157 10.88 -9.39 -0.12
CA GLY A 157 10.11 -8.87 1.02
C GLY A 157 10.89 -7.86 1.86
N ALA A 158 12.16 -8.15 2.16
CA ALA A 158 13.01 -7.22 2.89
C ALA A 158 13.31 -5.93 2.11
N ALA A 159 13.62 -6.05 0.81
CA ALA A 159 13.87 -4.88 -0.04
C ALA A 159 12.63 -4.00 -0.16
N VAL A 160 11.46 -4.60 -0.40
CA VAL A 160 10.18 -3.89 -0.48
C VAL A 160 9.84 -3.24 0.86
N TYR A 161 10.01 -3.95 1.99
CA TYR A 161 9.80 -3.39 3.32
C TYR A 161 10.69 -2.17 3.57
N ALA A 162 11.97 -2.24 3.21
CA ALA A 162 12.89 -1.11 3.34
C ALA A 162 12.44 0.09 2.51
N VAL A 163 12.04 -0.12 1.25
CA VAL A 163 11.46 0.94 0.41
C VAL A 163 10.22 1.53 1.07
N PHE A 164 9.33 0.69 1.60
CA PHE A 164 8.09 1.13 2.26
C PHE A 164 8.37 2.00 3.50
N VAL A 165 9.33 1.59 4.34
CA VAL A 165 9.74 2.35 5.54
C VAL A 165 10.36 3.69 5.14
N LEU A 166 11.31 3.69 4.21
CA LEU A 166 11.95 4.91 3.72
C LEU A 166 10.93 5.87 3.08
N GLN A 167 9.97 5.31 2.36
CA GLN A 167 8.88 6.05 1.73
C GLN A 167 7.95 6.70 2.78
N TRP A 168 7.62 5.99 3.86
CA TRP A 168 6.80 6.53 4.95
C TRP A 168 7.54 7.62 5.72
N ILE A 169 8.79 7.36 6.12
CA ILE A 169 9.65 8.33 6.83
C ILE A 169 9.88 9.57 5.96
N GLY A 170 10.28 9.39 4.71
CA GLY A 170 10.47 10.47 3.75
C GLY A 170 9.18 11.26 3.52
N GLY A 171 8.04 10.57 3.41
CA GLY A 171 6.73 11.20 3.29
C GLY A 171 6.38 12.08 4.50
N LEU A 172 6.70 11.63 5.71
CA LEU A 172 6.51 12.38 6.94
C LEU A 172 7.34 13.67 6.95
N PHE A 173 8.65 13.58 6.68
CA PHE A 173 9.54 14.74 6.66
C PHE A 173 9.24 15.72 5.53
N ILE A 174 8.91 15.23 4.33
CA ILE A 174 8.72 16.07 3.15
C ILE A 174 7.30 16.68 3.14
N TYR A 175 6.25 15.91 3.42
CA TYR A 175 4.87 16.32 3.13
C TYR A 175 4.00 16.62 4.36
N LEU A 176 4.32 16.06 5.53
CA LEU A 176 3.54 16.28 6.76
C LEU A 176 4.12 17.41 7.60
N LEU A 177 5.43 17.42 7.84
CA LEU A 177 6.06 18.46 8.66
C LEU A 177 6.13 19.80 7.89
N PRO A 178 5.62 20.89 8.49
CA PRO A 178 5.71 22.22 7.88
C PRO A 178 7.18 22.68 7.85
N ALA A 179 7.50 23.52 6.86
CA ALA A 179 8.79 24.22 6.74
C ALA A 179 10.09 23.38 6.58
N MET A 180 10.07 22.04 6.66
CA MET A 180 11.30 21.24 6.48
C MET A 180 11.82 21.21 5.03
N VAL A 181 10.92 21.33 4.05
CA VAL A 181 11.27 21.25 2.62
C VAL A 181 10.58 22.39 1.86
N PRO A 182 11.30 23.14 1.00
CA PRO A 182 10.71 24.21 0.20
C PRO A 182 9.62 23.70 -0.77
N PRO A 183 8.55 24.49 -1.06
CA PRO A 183 7.45 24.06 -1.91
C PRO A 183 7.87 23.56 -3.31
N VAL A 184 8.89 24.18 -3.90
CA VAL A 184 9.45 23.78 -5.21
C VAL A 184 9.97 22.35 -5.17
N LEU A 185 10.73 22.01 -4.12
CA LEU A 185 11.28 20.67 -3.96
C LEU A 185 10.19 19.65 -3.63
N LYS A 186 9.18 20.00 -2.80
CA LYS A 186 8.02 19.12 -2.55
C LYS A 186 7.30 18.74 -3.85
N LYS A 187 7.10 19.72 -4.74
CA LYS A 187 6.46 19.52 -6.05
C LYS A 187 7.31 18.62 -6.96
N GLY A 188 8.64 18.81 -6.96
CA GLY A 188 9.57 17.99 -7.74
C GLY A 188 9.70 16.55 -7.23
N LEU A 189 9.60 16.32 -5.92
CA LEU A 189 9.69 14.98 -5.32
C LEU A 189 8.37 14.19 -5.35
N LEU A 190 7.23 14.85 -5.60
CA LEU A 190 5.91 14.21 -5.57
C LEU A 190 5.78 13.04 -6.56
N PRO A 191 6.24 13.13 -7.83
CA PRO A 191 6.19 12.00 -8.76
C PRO A 191 7.00 10.80 -8.24
N LEU A 192 8.18 11.06 -7.65
CA LEU A 192 9.02 10.00 -7.08
C LEU A 192 8.34 9.35 -5.86
N HIS A 193 7.73 10.16 -4.99
CA HIS A 193 6.94 9.64 -3.87
C HIS A 193 5.80 8.75 -4.37
N ILE A 194 5.04 9.18 -5.38
CA ILE A 194 3.96 8.34 -5.93
C ILE A 194 4.52 7.04 -6.52
N LEU A 195 5.58 7.12 -7.34
CA LEU A 195 6.18 5.96 -7.98
C LEU A 195 6.72 4.93 -6.96
N LEU A 196 7.53 5.38 -5.99
CA LEU A 196 8.08 4.50 -4.96
C LEU A 196 6.97 3.94 -4.06
N GLY A 197 5.94 4.72 -3.75
CA GLY A 197 4.76 4.24 -3.04
C GLY A 197 4.04 3.12 -3.79
N CYS A 198 3.84 3.27 -5.10
CA CYS A 198 3.27 2.20 -5.93
C CYS A 198 4.16 0.95 -5.95
N ILE A 199 5.48 1.11 -6.15
CA ILE A 199 6.43 -0.02 -6.11
C ILE A 199 6.35 -0.74 -4.77
N ALA A 200 6.30 0.00 -3.65
CA ALA A 200 6.22 -0.59 -2.32
C ALA A 200 4.91 -1.35 -2.11
N VAL A 201 3.76 -0.77 -2.45
CA VAL A 201 2.44 -1.42 -2.27
C VAL A 201 2.32 -2.67 -3.15
N PHE A 202 2.59 -2.56 -4.45
CA PHE A 202 2.46 -3.70 -5.36
C PHE A 202 3.54 -4.75 -5.12
N GLY A 203 4.76 -4.34 -4.78
CA GLY A 203 5.82 -5.24 -4.35
C GLY A 203 5.41 -6.04 -3.11
N SER A 204 4.81 -5.40 -2.11
CA SER A 204 4.39 -6.09 -0.89
C SER A 204 3.27 -7.09 -1.18
N LEU A 205 2.29 -6.70 -2.00
CA LEU A 205 1.23 -7.60 -2.45
C LEU A 205 1.79 -8.81 -3.21
N ALA A 206 2.79 -8.62 -4.07
CA ALA A 206 3.44 -9.73 -4.75
C ALA A 206 4.12 -10.67 -3.76
N THR A 207 4.86 -10.13 -2.78
CA THR A 207 5.57 -10.95 -1.79
C THR A 207 4.66 -11.75 -0.87
N ILE A 208 3.47 -11.23 -0.52
CA ILE A 208 2.49 -11.98 0.31
C ILE A 208 1.95 -13.22 -0.42
N ASN A 209 1.98 -13.23 -1.76
CA ASN A 209 1.45 -14.33 -2.57
C ASN A 209 2.50 -15.39 -2.93
N THR A 210 3.74 -15.26 -2.46
CA THR A 210 4.89 -16.13 -2.78
C THR A 210 5.51 -16.68 -1.52
#